data_AF-A0A2P5AJF1-F1
#
_entry.id   AF-A0A2P5AJF1-F1
#
_cell.length_a   1.000
_cell.length_b   1.000
_cell.length_c   1.000
_cell.angle_alpha   90.00
_cell.angle_beta   90.00
_cell.angle_gamma   90.00
#
_symmetry.space_group_name_H-M   'P 1'
#
loop_
_entity.id
_entity.type
_entity.pdbx_description
1 polymer ?
#
loop_
_entity_poly.entity_id
_entity_poly.type
_entity_poly.pdbx_seq_one_letter_code
_entity_poly.pdbx_strand_id
1 'polypeptide(L)'
;VVVVMVPFPAQSHLNQLLQLSHVLSSYDIPVHYVGSALHNSQVKSRASIPLHHLTKIHFHDFPTPVFRSSPLNPDAKTKFPEHDLPLLKAITVLRQPVTALLQSLSKTATRLVVVYDTFMASLVQDVVSLPNAEAYSFDSASIFSCFTITCKALGRRDKVRIKNLPSAKSCFPSVFINFMFSQAIISDIFKAGSLYNSCRAIEGSFIDILANDNIFGRKKMWSVGPLLETTKFKELRDADMCLFQWLDKQERSSVLYVSFGTTTTLSDKEIKELALGLERSRVKFIWVLRDADKIDISGENEGRRPQLPDGFEERIRGMRMGMVVREWVSQVAILRHTSTGGFMSHCGWNSCTESISMGVPIAAWPMHSDQPFNAVLITDVLKVGVAVMEWRQRDELVSSSMITRAVKKLMASEQGDEIRKRAEKMGEAVKCSVSKGGDSRSEWDSFIAHITRKGSSVKNHKIHSIRLKLAILLVHLSVPFVFGSNFFNAKKVRMFVCFFFLSLIIFLFIF
;
A
#
# COMPACT_ATOMS: atom_id res chain seq x y z
N VAL A 1 26.68 8.02 -5.64
CA VAL A 1 25.58 7.84 -4.65
C VAL A 1 25.24 6.37 -4.63
N VAL A 2 24.82 5.83 -3.49
CA VAL A 2 24.30 4.46 -3.35
C VAL A 2 22.96 4.53 -2.63
N VAL A 3 21.97 3.75 -3.05
CA VAL A 3 20.64 3.75 -2.44
C VAL A 3 20.36 2.40 -1.77
N VAL A 4 19.82 2.44 -0.57
CA VAL A 4 19.34 1.27 0.18
C VAL A 4 17.83 1.37 0.33
N MET A 5 17.12 0.32 -0.09
CA MET A 5 15.67 0.19 -0.07
C MET A 5 15.27 -0.72 1.09
N VAL A 6 14.44 -0.21 2.00
CA VAL A 6 14.01 -0.92 3.21
C VAL A 6 12.48 -1.03 3.24
N PRO A 7 11.89 -2.01 2.53
CA PRO A 7 10.45 -2.23 2.43
C PRO A 7 9.88 -2.87 3.70
N PHE A 8 8.61 -2.60 3.99
CA PHE A 8 7.85 -3.40 4.95
C PHE A 8 7.54 -4.79 4.35
N PRO A 9 7.65 -5.89 5.10
CA PRO A 9 7.48 -7.26 4.59
C PRO A 9 6.00 -7.63 4.37
N ALA A 10 5.34 -6.89 3.49
CA ALA A 10 4.03 -7.23 2.94
C ALA A 10 4.07 -7.01 1.42
N GLN A 11 3.38 -7.86 0.66
CA GLN A 11 3.50 -7.92 -0.81
C GLN A 11 3.34 -6.55 -1.49
N SER A 12 2.36 -5.74 -1.05
CA SER A 12 2.10 -4.42 -1.64
C SER A 12 3.25 -3.43 -1.43
N HIS A 13 3.88 -3.45 -0.25
CA HIS A 13 4.99 -2.58 0.12
C HIS A 13 6.29 -3.01 -0.58
N LEU A 14 6.56 -4.34 -0.56
CA LEU A 14 7.69 -4.93 -1.28
C LEU A 14 7.63 -4.58 -2.77
N ASN A 15 6.47 -4.77 -3.40
CA ASN A 15 6.33 -4.51 -4.83
C ASN A 15 6.55 -3.02 -5.18
N GLN A 16 6.02 -2.09 -4.39
CA GLN A 16 6.17 -0.66 -4.67
C GLN A 16 7.63 -0.20 -4.55
N LEU A 17 8.34 -0.59 -3.48
CA LEU A 17 9.76 -0.26 -3.37
C LEU A 17 10.60 -0.97 -4.43
N LEU A 18 10.21 -2.17 -4.87
CA LEU A 18 10.90 -2.84 -5.98
C LEU A 18 10.70 -2.08 -7.30
N GLN A 19 9.50 -1.56 -7.57
CA GLN A 19 9.26 -0.71 -8.74
C GLN A 19 10.08 0.59 -8.66
N LEU A 20 10.13 1.25 -7.49
CA LEU A 20 10.99 2.43 -7.31
C LEU A 20 12.48 2.09 -7.47
N SER A 21 12.91 0.92 -6.98
CA SER A 21 14.28 0.42 -7.16
C SER A 21 14.64 0.30 -8.63
N HIS A 22 13.70 -0.16 -9.46
CA HIS A 22 13.88 -0.23 -10.89
C HIS A 22 14.00 1.15 -11.54
N VAL A 23 13.17 2.11 -11.11
CA VAL A 23 13.30 3.51 -11.54
C VAL A 23 14.70 4.03 -11.23
N LEU A 24 15.18 3.94 -9.99
CA LEU A 24 16.51 4.43 -9.61
C LEU A 24 17.64 3.73 -10.38
N SER A 25 17.54 2.41 -10.54
CA SER A 25 18.52 1.63 -11.30
C SER A 25 18.59 2.03 -12.78
N SER A 26 17.49 2.55 -13.36
CA SER A 26 17.49 3.07 -14.73
C SER A 26 18.27 4.38 -14.92
N TYR A 27 18.67 5.05 -13.82
CA TYR A 27 19.57 6.21 -13.81
C TYR A 27 21.00 5.81 -13.40
N ASP A 28 21.36 4.53 -13.55
CA ASP A 28 22.68 3.97 -13.20
C ASP A 28 23.07 4.18 -11.73
N ILE A 29 22.08 4.30 -10.83
CA ILE A 29 22.30 4.37 -9.39
C ILE A 29 22.34 2.93 -8.82
N PRO A 30 23.41 2.54 -8.11
CA PRO A 30 23.44 1.26 -7.40
C PRO A 30 22.35 1.20 -6.33
N VAL A 31 21.49 0.17 -6.41
CA VAL A 31 20.40 -0.06 -5.46
C VAL A 31 20.62 -1.35 -4.69
N HIS A 32 20.56 -1.26 -3.37
CA HIS A 32 20.56 -2.39 -2.45
C HIS A 32 19.16 -2.59 -1.86
N TYR A 33 18.54 -3.72 -2.16
CA TYR A 33 17.19 -4.04 -1.70
C TYR A 33 17.24 -4.98 -0.50
N VAL A 34 16.72 -4.52 0.63
CA VAL A 34 16.77 -5.25 1.90
C VAL A 34 15.48 -6.03 2.13
N GLY A 35 15.60 -7.25 2.63
CA GLY A 35 14.45 -8.01 3.12
C GLY A 35 14.90 -9.30 3.79
N SER A 36 13.96 -10.10 4.25
CA SER A 36 14.31 -11.49 4.54
C SER A 36 14.37 -12.33 3.28
N ALA A 37 15.11 -13.44 3.32
CA ALA A 37 15.23 -14.36 2.19
C ALA A 37 13.86 -14.80 1.61
N LEU A 38 12.88 -15.08 2.49
CA LEU A 38 11.52 -15.45 2.08
C LEU A 38 10.84 -14.33 1.29
N HIS A 39 10.78 -13.12 1.85
CA HIS A 39 10.10 -11.98 1.25
C HIS A 39 10.78 -11.53 -0.06
N ASN A 40 12.11 -11.57 -0.11
CA ASN A 40 12.86 -11.25 -1.32
C ASN A 40 12.61 -12.30 -2.42
N SER A 41 12.55 -13.58 -2.08
CA SER A 41 12.18 -14.64 -3.03
C SER A 41 10.74 -14.44 -3.56
N GLN A 42 9.81 -14.13 -2.67
CA GLN A 42 8.41 -13.90 -3.01
C GLN A 42 8.21 -12.67 -3.91
N VAL A 43 8.84 -11.54 -3.60
CA VAL A 43 8.72 -10.33 -4.44
C VAL A 43 9.37 -10.53 -5.80
N LYS A 44 10.52 -11.23 -5.89
CA LYS A 44 11.18 -11.57 -7.16
C LYS A 44 10.30 -12.46 -8.04
N SER A 45 9.70 -13.51 -7.46
CA SER A 45 8.88 -14.46 -8.23
C SER A 45 7.60 -13.83 -8.79
N ARG A 46 7.02 -12.86 -8.07
CA ARG A 46 5.80 -12.15 -8.44
C ARG A 46 6.06 -10.83 -9.19
N ALA A 47 7.31 -10.41 -9.30
CA ALA A 47 7.66 -9.17 -9.97
C ALA A 47 7.17 -9.19 -11.42
N SER A 48 6.50 -8.11 -11.83
CA SER A 48 6.16 -7.87 -13.24
C SER A 48 7.40 -7.46 -14.07
N ILE A 49 8.53 -7.22 -13.40
CA ILE A 49 9.79 -6.78 -13.98
C ILE A 49 10.55 -7.99 -14.54
N PRO A 50 11.16 -7.90 -15.74
CA PRO A 50 11.94 -8.98 -16.32
C PRO A 50 13.17 -9.32 -15.45
N LEU A 51 13.55 -10.60 -15.43
CA LEU A 51 14.62 -11.09 -14.56
C LEU A 51 15.96 -10.37 -14.77
N HIS A 52 16.31 -10.01 -16.02
CA HIS A 52 17.53 -9.29 -16.36
C HIS A 52 17.57 -7.83 -15.88
N HIS A 53 16.42 -7.24 -15.52
CA HIS A 53 16.39 -5.94 -14.85
C HIS A 53 16.57 -6.09 -13.33
N LEU A 54 16.14 -7.22 -12.75
CA LEU A 54 16.34 -7.51 -11.33
C LEU A 54 17.82 -7.74 -11.00
N THR A 55 18.65 -8.17 -11.94
CA THR A 55 20.10 -8.34 -11.74
C THR A 55 20.84 -7.02 -11.51
N LYS A 56 20.25 -5.88 -11.87
CA LYS A 56 20.79 -4.55 -11.58
C LYS A 56 20.54 -4.10 -10.13
N ILE A 57 19.76 -4.87 -9.37
CA ILE A 57 19.42 -4.59 -7.98
C ILE A 57 20.12 -5.63 -7.09
N HIS A 58 20.86 -5.16 -6.09
CA HIS A 58 21.56 -6.01 -5.13
C HIS A 58 20.64 -6.38 -3.98
N PHE A 59 20.10 -7.60 -3.98
CA PHE A 59 19.25 -8.08 -2.89
C PHE A 59 20.08 -8.57 -1.70
N HIS A 60 19.68 -8.16 -0.50
CA HIS A 60 20.23 -8.63 0.77
C HIS A 60 19.21 -9.52 1.46
N ASP A 61 19.48 -10.82 1.45
CA ASP A 61 18.60 -11.86 1.98
C ASP A 61 18.95 -12.15 3.45
N PHE A 62 18.36 -11.39 4.38
CA PHE A 62 18.55 -11.62 5.81
C PHE A 62 17.75 -12.83 6.32
N PRO A 63 18.14 -13.43 7.46
CA PRO A 63 17.36 -14.51 8.08
C PRO A 63 15.91 -14.08 8.30
N THR A 64 14.96 -14.91 7.87
CA THR A 64 13.53 -14.64 8.10
C THR A 64 13.24 -14.68 9.59
N PRO A 65 12.69 -13.60 10.18
CA PRO A 65 12.31 -13.61 11.58
C PRO A 65 11.30 -14.73 11.86
N VAL A 66 11.58 -15.54 12.87
CA VAL A 66 10.64 -16.59 13.29
C VAL A 66 9.56 -15.97 14.16
N PHE A 67 8.30 -16.11 13.75
CA PHE A 67 7.13 -15.77 14.53
C PHE A 67 6.04 -16.82 14.29
N ARG A 68 5.10 -16.94 15.24
CA ARG A 68 3.93 -17.81 15.08
C ARG A 68 2.76 -16.94 14.62
N SER A 69 2.23 -17.23 13.44
CA SER A 69 0.95 -16.65 13.05
C SER A 69 -0.17 -17.43 13.73
N SER A 70 -1.26 -16.73 14.07
CA SER A 70 -2.49 -17.44 14.42
C SER A 70 -3.09 -18.08 13.16
N PRO A 71 -3.84 -19.20 13.28
CA PRO A 71 -4.54 -19.77 12.14
C PRO A 71 -5.46 -18.74 11.48
N LEU A 72 -5.58 -18.81 10.15
CA LEU A 72 -6.53 -17.98 9.41
C LEU A 72 -7.95 -18.31 9.90
N ASN A 73 -8.71 -17.26 10.27
CA ASN A 73 -10.12 -17.37 10.61
C ASN A 73 -10.96 -16.55 9.59
N PRO A 74 -11.49 -17.20 8.54
CA PRO A 74 -12.28 -16.53 7.50
C PRO A 74 -13.58 -15.91 8.03
N ASP A 75 -14.10 -16.45 9.12
CA ASP A 75 -15.30 -15.99 9.82
C ASP A 75 -15.00 -14.93 10.89
N ALA A 76 -13.75 -14.44 10.97
CA ALA A 76 -13.40 -13.35 11.86
C ALA A 76 -14.24 -12.10 11.55
N LYS A 77 -14.71 -11.44 12.61
CA LYS A 77 -15.51 -10.21 12.50
C LYS A 77 -14.74 -9.09 11.79
N THR A 78 -13.43 -9.03 12.02
CA THR A 78 -12.54 -8.11 11.32
C THR A 78 -11.85 -8.86 10.19
N LYS A 79 -11.78 -8.23 9.01
CA LYS A 79 -11.00 -8.73 7.86
C LYS A 79 -9.56 -8.25 7.88
N PHE A 80 -9.15 -7.50 8.91
CA PHE A 80 -7.74 -7.14 9.09
C PHE A 80 -6.91 -8.43 9.34
N PRO A 81 -5.72 -8.57 8.73
CA PRO A 81 -4.88 -9.75 8.90
C PRO A 81 -4.19 -9.75 10.29
N GLU A 82 -4.97 -10.02 11.34
CA GLU A 82 -4.47 -9.98 12.73
C GLU A 82 -3.42 -11.05 13.02
N HIS A 83 -3.44 -12.15 12.26
CA HIS A 83 -2.46 -13.23 12.34
C HIS A 83 -1.03 -12.76 12.05
N ASP A 84 -0.88 -11.65 11.30
CA ASP A 84 0.42 -11.06 10.96
C ASP A 84 0.90 -10.03 11.99
N LEU A 85 0.11 -9.65 13.00
CA LEU A 85 0.54 -8.67 14.02
C LEU A 85 1.84 -9.05 14.76
N PRO A 86 2.15 -10.34 15.04
CA PRO A 86 3.44 -10.73 15.59
C PRO A 86 4.64 -10.33 14.73
N LEU A 87 4.46 -10.16 13.40
CA LEU A 87 5.48 -9.69 12.47
C LEU A 87 6.04 -8.33 12.91
N LEU A 88 5.20 -7.42 13.41
CA LEU A 88 5.60 -6.08 13.84
C LEU A 88 6.72 -6.10 14.88
N LYS A 89 6.70 -7.11 15.77
CA LYS A 89 7.76 -7.34 16.74
C LYS A 89 8.93 -8.09 16.10
N ALA A 90 8.64 -9.12 15.30
CA ALA A 90 9.65 -9.97 14.69
C ALA A 90 10.60 -9.19 13.77
N ILE A 91 10.11 -8.23 12.99
CA ILE A 91 10.94 -7.43 12.07
C ILE A 91 12.00 -6.59 12.80
N THR A 92 11.83 -6.30 14.08
CA THR A 92 12.80 -5.49 14.86
C THR A 92 14.18 -6.14 14.92
N VAL A 93 14.27 -7.46 14.79
CA VAL A 93 15.54 -8.21 14.74
C VAL A 93 16.39 -7.85 13.53
N LEU A 94 15.77 -7.33 12.46
CA LEU A 94 16.48 -6.91 11.25
C LEU A 94 17.23 -5.58 11.44
N ARG A 95 17.01 -4.83 12.53
CA ARG A 95 17.71 -3.56 12.76
C ARG A 95 19.23 -3.73 12.78
N GLN A 96 19.75 -4.71 13.52
CA GLN A 96 21.19 -4.93 13.61
C GLN A 96 21.84 -5.24 12.25
N PRO A 97 21.37 -6.24 11.46
CA PRO A 97 21.97 -6.52 10.16
C PRO A 97 21.78 -5.37 9.16
N VAL A 98 20.65 -4.63 9.21
CA VAL A 98 20.45 -3.40 8.42
C VAL A 98 21.50 -2.36 8.79
N THR A 99 21.70 -2.08 10.07
CA THR A 99 22.69 -1.08 10.54
C THR A 99 24.11 -1.47 10.13
N ALA A 100 24.49 -2.75 10.24
CA ALA A 100 25.78 -3.24 9.78
C ALA A 100 25.96 -3.04 8.26
N LEU A 101 24.92 -3.30 7.46
CA LEU A 101 24.93 -3.04 6.03
C LEU A 101 25.10 -1.54 5.73
N LEU A 102 24.33 -0.67 6.39
CA LEU A 102 24.42 0.79 6.20
C LEU A 102 25.81 1.31 6.54
N GLN A 103 26.42 0.83 7.63
CA GLN A 103 27.79 1.16 8.03
C GLN A 103 28.82 0.70 7.00
N SER A 104 28.64 -0.51 6.44
CA SER A 104 29.54 -1.04 5.40
C SER A 104 29.48 -0.19 4.12
N LEU A 105 28.27 0.06 3.61
CA LEU A 105 28.06 0.85 2.39
C LEU A 105 28.47 2.32 2.57
N SER A 106 28.29 2.88 3.77
CA SER A 106 28.72 4.25 4.09
C SER A 106 30.23 4.46 3.93
N LYS A 107 31.07 3.43 4.10
CA LYS A 107 32.53 3.53 3.94
C LYS A 107 32.96 3.74 2.48
N THR A 108 32.20 3.23 1.52
CA THR A 108 32.54 3.27 0.09
C THR A 108 31.70 4.28 -0.70
N ALA A 109 30.48 4.57 -0.24
CA ALA A 109 29.59 5.51 -0.89
C ALA A 109 29.99 6.96 -0.59
N THR A 110 30.12 7.80 -1.62
CA THR A 110 30.22 9.26 -1.44
C THR A 110 29.00 9.83 -0.70
N ARG A 111 27.82 9.25 -0.96
CA ARG A 111 26.54 9.59 -0.34
C ARG A 111 25.69 8.33 -0.28
N LEU A 112 25.21 8.01 0.92
CA LEU A 112 24.32 6.88 1.18
C LEU A 112 22.88 7.41 1.31
N VAL A 113 21.96 6.89 0.53
CA VAL A 113 20.56 7.27 0.60
C VAL A 113 19.76 6.08 1.07
N VAL A 114 18.95 6.25 2.11
CA VAL A 114 18.09 5.19 2.64
C VAL A 114 16.64 5.54 2.34
N VAL A 115 16.03 4.83 1.41
CA VAL A 115 14.58 4.92 1.15
C VAL A 115 13.90 3.79 1.91
N TYR A 116 13.05 4.14 2.86
CA TYR A 116 12.43 3.16 3.76
C TYR A 116 10.92 3.31 3.75
N ASP A 117 10.19 2.19 3.79
CA ASP A 117 8.75 2.23 3.98
C ASP A 117 8.40 2.91 5.31
N THR A 118 7.32 3.69 5.36
CA THR A 118 6.89 4.39 6.58
C THR A 118 6.78 3.50 7.83
N PHE A 119 6.52 2.19 7.68
CA PHE A 119 6.47 1.23 8.78
C PHE A 119 7.84 0.70 9.24
N MET A 120 8.93 1.07 8.55
CA MET A 120 10.29 0.60 8.81
C MET A 120 11.21 1.67 9.44
N ALA A 121 10.64 2.79 9.89
CA ALA A 121 11.41 3.93 10.41
C ALA A 121 12.35 3.56 11.57
N SER A 122 11.88 2.75 12.52
CA SER A 122 12.69 2.30 13.67
C SER A 122 13.85 1.38 13.27
N LEU A 123 13.79 0.76 12.09
CA LEU A 123 14.84 -0.12 11.59
C LEU A 123 16.01 0.65 10.99
N VAL A 124 15.74 1.81 10.41
CA VAL A 124 16.75 2.62 9.73
C VAL A 124 17.22 3.81 10.56
N GLN A 125 16.69 3.99 11.77
CA GLN A 125 16.96 5.16 12.62
C GLN A 125 18.44 5.37 12.93
N ASP A 126 19.27 4.33 12.87
CA ASP A 126 20.73 4.42 13.07
C ASP A 126 21.44 5.19 11.94
N VAL A 127 20.74 5.50 10.84
CA VAL A 127 21.21 6.37 9.76
C VAL A 127 21.72 7.72 10.27
N VAL A 128 21.18 8.25 11.36
CA VAL A 128 21.62 9.53 11.96
C VAL A 128 23.06 9.51 12.46
N SER A 129 23.65 8.32 12.64
CA SER A 129 25.05 8.15 13.03
C SER A 129 26.02 8.22 11.85
N LEU A 130 25.52 8.16 10.61
CA LEU A 130 26.32 8.09 9.40
C LEU A 130 26.42 9.48 8.75
N PRO A 131 27.60 10.12 8.72
CA PRO A 131 27.74 11.52 8.33
C PRO A 131 27.46 11.80 6.84
N ASN A 132 27.52 10.77 5.99
CA ASN A 132 27.26 10.83 4.56
C ASN A 132 25.88 10.25 4.17
N ALA A 133 25.01 9.99 5.15
CA ALA A 133 23.73 9.35 4.91
C ALA A 133 22.53 10.31 5.01
N GLU A 134 21.52 10.09 4.17
CA GLU A 134 20.21 10.77 4.23
C GLU A 134 19.11 9.74 4.09
N ALA A 135 18.03 9.88 4.86
CA ALA A 135 16.92 8.94 4.82
C ALA A 135 15.62 9.61 4.36
N TYR A 136 14.85 8.91 3.53
CA TYR A 136 13.60 9.38 2.95
C TYR A 136 12.52 8.32 3.16
N SER A 137 11.39 8.73 3.74
CA SER A 137 10.26 7.83 3.92
C SER A 137 9.53 7.62 2.60
N PHE A 138 9.17 6.39 2.27
CA PHE A 138 8.30 6.02 1.17
C PHE A 138 6.93 5.66 1.71
N ASP A 139 5.92 6.43 1.34
CA ASP A 139 4.53 6.19 1.70
C ASP A 139 3.87 5.32 0.62
N SER A 140 3.52 4.10 1.06
CA SER A 140 2.93 3.05 0.24
C SER A 140 1.39 3.18 0.15
N ALA A 141 0.78 4.12 0.87
CA ALA A 141 -0.66 4.39 0.86
C ALA A 141 -1.00 5.67 0.07
N SER A 142 -2.29 5.90 -0.17
CA SER A 142 -2.75 7.12 -0.83
C SER A 142 -2.50 8.35 0.03
N ILE A 143 -2.12 9.48 -0.59
CA ILE A 143 -1.94 10.75 0.12
C ILE A 143 -3.25 11.13 0.82
N PHE A 144 -4.38 10.85 0.18
CA PHE A 144 -5.70 11.03 0.72
C PHE A 144 -5.91 10.30 2.05
N SER A 145 -5.62 8.99 2.10
CA SER A 145 -5.80 8.19 3.31
C SER A 145 -4.90 8.68 4.44
N CYS A 146 -3.61 8.91 4.16
CA CYS A 146 -2.65 9.41 5.13
C CYS A 146 -3.07 10.78 5.67
N PHE A 147 -3.37 11.73 4.78
CA PHE A 147 -3.81 13.07 5.15
C PHE A 147 -5.07 13.06 6.00
N THR A 148 -6.09 12.31 5.59
CA THR A 148 -7.37 12.27 6.32
C THR A 148 -7.24 11.60 7.69
N ILE A 149 -6.46 10.52 7.81
CA ILE A 149 -6.17 9.86 9.08
C ILE A 149 -5.42 10.82 10.01
N THR A 150 -4.36 11.48 9.54
CA THR A 150 -3.57 12.38 10.38
C THR A 150 -4.35 13.64 10.78
N CYS A 151 -5.11 14.26 9.86
CA CYS A 151 -5.96 15.40 10.20
C CYS A 151 -7.00 15.05 11.27
N LYS A 152 -7.63 13.87 11.18
CA LYS A 152 -8.56 13.40 12.22
C LYS A 152 -7.85 13.17 13.56
N ALA A 153 -6.65 12.58 13.55
CA ALA A 153 -5.86 12.36 14.76
C ALA A 153 -5.44 13.68 15.45
N LEU A 154 -5.11 14.70 14.66
CA LEU A 154 -4.75 16.03 15.15
C LEU A 154 -5.96 16.93 15.46
N GLY A 155 -7.19 16.43 15.28
CA GLY A 155 -8.41 17.23 15.49
C GLY A 155 -8.67 18.32 14.44
N ARG A 156 -7.95 18.32 13.32
CA ARG A 156 -8.02 19.31 12.23
C ARG A 156 -9.14 19.00 11.25
N ARG A 157 -10.39 19.04 11.73
CA ARG A 157 -11.58 18.66 10.93
C ARG A 157 -11.90 19.65 9.82
N ASP A 158 -11.47 20.90 9.95
CA ASP A 158 -11.66 21.98 8.97
C ASP A 158 -11.03 21.68 7.61
N LYS A 159 -9.94 20.90 7.60
CA LYS A 159 -9.17 20.53 6.40
C LYS A 159 -9.77 19.39 5.58
N VAL A 160 -10.74 18.65 6.13
CA VAL A 160 -11.32 17.48 5.48
C VAL A 160 -12.84 17.60 5.43
N ARG A 161 -13.37 18.11 4.30
CA ARG A 161 -14.81 18.35 4.10
C ARG A 161 -15.54 17.22 3.37
N ILE A 162 -15.12 15.97 3.59
CA ILE A 162 -15.71 14.79 2.95
C ILE A 162 -16.60 14.07 3.95
N LYS A 163 -17.84 13.79 3.53
CA LYS A 163 -18.84 13.08 4.33
C LYS A 163 -18.50 11.59 4.40
N ASN A 164 -19.04 10.89 5.41
CA ASN A 164 -18.96 9.43 5.54
C ASN A 164 -17.53 8.84 5.63
N LEU A 165 -16.53 9.63 5.99
CA LEU A 165 -15.17 9.12 6.13
C LEU A 165 -15.06 8.11 7.28
N PRO A 166 -14.41 6.96 7.04
CA PRO A 166 -14.17 5.96 8.07
C PRO A 166 -13.26 6.50 9.19
N SER A 167 -13.24 5.80 10.32
CA SER A 167 -12.32 6.12 11.43
C SER A 167 -11.10 5.20 11.39
N ALA A 168 -9.93 5.67 11.82
CA ALA A 168 -8.77 4.80 11.93
C ALA A 168 -9.06 3.57 12.82
N LYS A 169 -9.76 3.78 13.95
CA LYS A 169 -10.17 2.71 14.88
C LYS A 169 -11.08 1.66 14.26
N SER A 170 -11.88 2.02 13.25
CA SER A 170 -12.71 1.04 12.55
C SER A 170 -11.93 0.21 11.55
N CYS A 171 -10.79 0.71 11.03
CA CYS A 171 -10.07 0.07 9.93
C CYS A 171 -8.80 -0.68 10.38
N PHE A 172 -8.26 -0.34 11.55
CA PHE A 172 -7.03 -0.90 12.09
C PHE A 172 -7.22 -1.32 13.56
N PRO A 173 -6.64 -2.45 13.98
CA PRO A 173 -6.52 -2.79 15.39
C PRO A 173 -5.72 -1.72 16.16
N SER A 174 -6.02 -1.54 17.45
CA SER A 174 -5.35 -0.54 18.30
C SER A 174 -3.83 -0.72 18.35
N VAL A 175 -3.35 -1.96 18.41
CA VAL A 175 -1.91 -2.29 18.39
C VAL A 175 -1.24 -1.81 17.10
N PHE A 176 -1.91 -1.95 15.95
CA PHE A 176 -1.39 -1.49 14.67
C PHE A 176 -1.40 0.05 14.58
N ILE A 177 -2.46 0.70 15.07
CA ILE A 177 -2.52 2.16 15.18
C ILE A 177 -1.35 2.70 16.02
N ASN A 178 -1.08 2.08 17.16
CA ASN A 178 0.03 2.48 18.04
C ASN A 178 1.38 2.30 17.35
N PHE A 179 1.55 1.19 16.63
CA PHE A 179 2.74 0.96 15.83
C PHE A 179 2.91 2.04 14.74
N MET A 180 1.87 2.36 13.96
CA MET A 180 1.93 3.42 12.94
C MET A 180 2.32 4.77 13.53
N PHE A 181 1.73 5.17 14.66
CA PHE A 181 2.09 6.43 15.33
C PHE A 181 3.54 6.43 15.81
N SER A 182 4.01 5.33 16.40
CA SER A 182 5.41 5.20 16.83
C SER A 182 6.37 5.36 15.64
N GLN A 183 6.11 4.66 14.53
CA GLN A 183 6.92 4.77 13.32
C GLN A 183 6.89 6.18 12.72
N ALA A 184 5.73 6.83 12.69
CA ALA A 184 5.60 8.20 12.19
C ALA A 184 6.39 9.22 13.02
N ILE A 185 6.35 9.12 14.36
CA ILE A 185 7.14 9.96 15.27
C ILE A 185 8.63 9.75 15.03
N ILE A 186 9.08 8.49 15.00
CA ILE A 186 10.48 8.14 14.77
C ILE A 186 10.96 8.69 13.42
N SER A 187 10.18 8.46 12.37
CA SER A 187 10.42 8.92 11.01
C SER A 187 10.57 10.44 10.93
N ASP A 188 9.69 11.20 11.59
CA ASP A 188 9.72 12.66 11.54
C ASP A 188 10.97 13.28 12.19
N ILE A 189 11.67 12.55 13.06
CA ILE A 189 12.89 13.06 13.69
C ILE A 189 14.04 13.14 12.68
N PHE A 190 14.22 12.12 11.85
CA PHE A 190 15.44 11.98 11.04
C PHE A 190 15.22 12.05 9.53
N LYS A 191 13.98 11.89 9.03
CA LYS A 191 13.75 11.92 7.58
C LYS A 191 14.14 13.27 6.98
N ALA A 192 14.82 13.24 5.85
CA ALA A 192 15.16 14.40 5.03
C ALA A 192 14.00 14.80 4.10
N GLY A 193 13.12 13.86 3.77
CA GLY A 193 11.94 14.09 2.95
C GLY A 193 11.06 12.84 2.83
N SER A 194 9.98 12.97 2.07
CA SER A 194 9.00 11.90 1.83
C SER A 194 8.83 11.65 0.32
N LEU A 195 8.66 10.39 -0.07
CA LEU A 195 8.20 9.99 -1.39
C LEU A 195 6.81 9.37 -1.25
N TYR A 196 5.93 9.66 -2.20
CA TYR A 196 4.57 9.12 -2.24
C TYR A 196 4.37 8.40 -3.57
N ASN A 197 3.84 7.18 -3.55
CA ASN A 197 3.39 6.52 -4.77
C ASN A 197 2.03 7.09 -5.22
N SER A 198 2.05 8.34 -5.66
CA SER A 198 0.89 9.06 -6.15
C SER A 198 1.32 10.05 -7.25
N CYS A 199 0.35 10.63 -7.95
CA CYS A 199 0.58 11.63 -8.97
C CYS A 199 -0.48 12.72 -8.93
N ARG A 200 -0.19 13.86 -9.58
CA ARG A 200 -1.11 15.00 -9.67
C ARG A 200 -2.43 14.64 -10.38
N ALA A 201 -2.40 13.72 -11.34
CA ALA A 201 -3.60 13.28 -12.06
C ALA A 201 -4.63 12.57 -11.17
N ILE A 202 -4.19 11.94 -10.06
CA ILE A 202 -5.06 11.23 -9.12
C ILE A 202 -5.31 12.07 -7.86
N GLU A 203 -4.27 12.61 -7.24
CA GLU A 203 -4.35 13.25 -5.92
C GLU A 203 -3.82 14.69 -5.88
N GLY A 204 -3.76 15.40 -7.03
CA GLY A 204 -3.16 16.73 -7.15
C GLY A 204 -3.61 17.76 -6.11
N SER A 205 -4.92 17.84 -5.83
CA SER A 205 -5.43 18.74 -4.79
C SER A 205 -4.92 18.40 -3.39
N PHE A 206 -4.75 17.12 -3.08
CA PHE A 206 -4.23 16.69 -1.77
C PHE A 206 -2.71 16.88 -1.69
N ILE A 207 -1.99 16.70 -2.80
CA ILE A 207 -0.57 17.06 -2.92
C ILE A 207 -0.38 18.54 -2.60
N ASP A 208 -1.19 19.42 -3.20
CA ASP A 208 -1.10 20.87 -2.98
C ASP A 208 -1.44 21.24 -1.54
N ILE A 209 -2.45 20.62 -0.94
CA ILE A 209 -2.79 20.83 0.48
C ILE A 209 -1.64 20.38 1.38
N LEU A 210 -1.03 19.22 1.12
CA LEU A 210 0.06 18.68 1.93
C LEU A 210 1.30 19.56 1.84
N ALA A 211 1.67 19.99 0.63
CA ALA A 211 2.84 20.83 0.37
C ALA A 211 2.74 22.21 1.04
N ASN A 212 1.53 22.78 1.09
CA ASN A 212 1.28 24.09 1.70
C ASN A 212 0.95 24.02 3.20
N ASP A 213 0.95 22.83 3.82
CA ASP A 213 0.60 22.70 5.23
C ASP A 213 1.80 22.93 6.15
N ASN A 214 1.62 23.76 7.17
CA ASN A 214 2.68 24.09 8.13
C ASN A 214 3.19 22.91 8.97
N ILE A 215 2.51 21.76 8.98
CA ILE A 215 2.95 20.54 9.66
C ILE A 215 3.55 19.57 8.63
N PHE A 216 2.83 19.29 7.54
CA PHE A 216 3.24 18.27 6.57
C PHE A 216 4.27 18.77 5.53
N GLY A 217 4.20 20.04 5.13
CA GLY A 217 5.02 20.65 4.09
C GLY A 217 6.39 21.15 4.56
N ARG A 218 6.78 20.90 5.82
CA ARG A 218 8.07 21.37 6.37
C ARG A 218 9.28 20.72 5.71
N LYS A 219 9.11 19.52 5.14
CA LYS A 219 10.17 18.73 4.53
C LYS A 219 9.88 18.51 3.05
N LYS A 220 10.93 18.22 2.30
CA LYS A 220 10.80 17.94 0.87
C LYS A 220 9.88 16.74 0.64
N MET A 221 9.05 16.84 -0.38
CA MET A 221 8.17 15.75 -0.79
C MET A 221 8.27 15.55 -2.30
N TRP A 222 8.11 14.30 -2.73
CA TRP A 222 8.02 13.94 -4.14
C TRP A 222 6.86 12.99 -4.37
N SER A 223 6.04 13.27 -5.39
CA SER A 223 4.98 12.36 -5.83
C SER A 223 5.48 11.54 -7.02
N VAL A 224 6.04 10.37 -6.72
CA VAL A 224 6.78 9.54 -7.68
C VAL A 224 5.93 8.44 -8.31
N GLY A 225 4.62 8.43 -8.07
CA GLY A 225 3.72 7.41 -8.61
C GLY A 225 3.05 7.82 -9.93
N PRO A 226 2.24 6.92 -10.49
CA PRO A 226 2.26 5.48 -10.20
C PRO A 226 3.51 4.83 -10.80
N LEU A 227 4.20 4.01 -10.03
CA LEU A 227 5.47 3.37 -10.44
C LEU A 227 5.29 2.22 -11.44
N LEU A 228 4.06 1.80 -11.70
CA LEU A 228 3.69 0.65 -12.54
C LEU A 228 4.10 0.79 -14.02
N GLU A 229 3.89 1.98 -14.59
CA GLU A 229 4.03 2.26 -16.04
C GLU A 229 5.49 2.24 -16.53
N THR A 230 6.46 2.03 -15.63
CA THR A 230 7.89 1.94 -15.97
C THR A 230 8.34 0.55 -16.38
N THR A 231 7.49 -0.45 -16.19
CA THR A 231 7.89 -1.85 -16.32
C THR A 231 7.48 -2.39 -17.68
N LYS A 232 8.46 -2.80 -18.50
CA LYS A 232 8.21 -3.74 -19.59
C LYS A 232 7.77 -5.04 -18.93
N PHE A 233 6.51 -5.42 -19.10
CA PHE A 233 5.97 -6.58 -18.41
C PHE A 233 6.70 -7.85 -18.82
N LYS A 234 7.00 -8.69 -17.81
CA LYS A 234 7.43 -10.06 -18.02
C LYS A 234 6.45 -10.77 -18.97
N GLU A 235 6.99 -11.60 -19.85
CA GLU A 235 6.19 -12.47 -20.71
C GLU A 235 5.22 -13.30 -19.86
N LEU A 236 4.02 -13.53 -20.41
CA LEU A 236 3.02 -14.36 -19.77
C LEU A 236 3.60 -15.75 -19.56
N ARG A 237 3.35 -16.34 -18.38
CA ARG A 237 3.75 -17.74 -18.15
C ARG A 237 2.84 -18.64 -18.98
N ASP A 238 3.35 -19.79 -19.39
CA ASP A 238 2.56 -20.79 -20.11
C ASP A 238 1.26 -21.16 -19.37
N ALA A 239 1.33 -21.23 -18.04
CA ALA A 239 0.18 -21.49 -17.17
C ALA A 239 -0.93 -20.41 -17.26
N ASP A 240 -0.58 -19.18 -17.62
CA ASP A 240 -1.52 -18.07 -17.76
C ASP A 240 -2.15 -18.03 -19.17
N MET A 241 -1.60 -18.74 -20.16
CA MET A 241 -2.04 -18.63 -21.57
C MET A 241 -3.51 -18.98 -21.77
N CYS A 242 -4.04 -20.01 -21.10
CA CYS A 242 -5.44 -20.41 -21.22
C CYS A 242 -6.40 -19.28 -20.80
N LEU A 243 -6.05 -18.56 -19.74
CA LEU A 243 -6.83 -17.41 -19.26
C LEU A 243 -6.84 -16.27 -20.27
N PHE A 244 -5.67 -15.94 -20.84
CA PHE A 244 -5.58 -14.86 -21.83
C PHE A 244 -6.25 -15.23 -23.15
N GLN A 245 -6.14 -16.49 -23.61
CA GLN A 245 -6.89 -16.98 -24.76
C GLN A 245 -8.40 -16.91 -24.57
N TRP A 246 -8.89 -17.07 -23.34
CA TRP A 246 -10.30 -16.85 -23.04
C TRP A 246 -10.65 -15.37 -23.08
N LEU A 247 -9.82 -14.49 -22.50
CA LEU A 247 -10.00 -13.03 -22.55
C LEU A 247 -10.02 -12.46 -23.97
N ASP A 248 -9.12 -12.94 -24.83
CA ASP A 248 -8.99 -12.54 -26.24
C ASP A 248 -10.29 -12.77 -27.04
N LYS A 249 -11.12 -13.73 -26.61
CA LYS A 249 -12.39 -14.08 -27.26
C LYS A 249 -13.58 -13.26 -26.75
N GLN A 250 -13.36 -12.37 -25.78
CA GLN A 250 -14.42 -11.57 -25.19
C GLN A 250 -14.53 -10.20 -25.86
N GLU A 251 -15.73 -9.62 -25.82
CA GLU A 251 -15.95 -8.27 -26.34
C GLU A 251 -15.20 -7.23 -25.49
N ARG A 252 -14.88 -6.09 -26.12
CA ARG A 252 -14.22 -4.97 -25.46
C ARG A 252 -15.00 -4.53 -24.23
N SER A 253 -14.28 -4.35 -23.12
CA SER A 253 -14.84 -3.87 -21.84
C SER A 253 -16.05 -4.67 -21.32
N SER A 254 -16.14 -5.96 -21.64
CA SER A 254 -17.26 -6.82 -21.25
C SER A 254 -16.99 -7.70 -20.01
N VAL A 255 -15.73 -7.79 -19.57
CA VAL A 255 -15.29 -8.69 -18.49
C VAL A 255 -15.03 -7.93 -17.20
N LEU A 256 -15.66 -8.39 -16.11
CA LEU A 256 -15.35 -7.96 -14.74
C LEU A 256 -14.19 -8.78 -14.18
N TYR A 257 -13.10 -8.13 -13.81
CA TYR A 257 -12.06 -8.75 -13.00
C TYR A 257 -12.44 -8.67 -11.50
N VAL A 258 -12.26 -9.75 -10.75
CA VAL A 258 -12.58 -9.84 -9.31
C VAL A 258 -11.37 -10.35 -8.55
N SER A 259 -10.83 -9.53 -7.64
CA SER A 259 -9.66 -9.88 -6.82
C SER A 259 -9.58 -9.02 -5.54
N PHE A 260 -9.30 -9.68 -4.42
CA PHE A 260 -9.26 -9.06 -3.09
C PHE A 260 -7.85 -8.95 -2.51
N GLY A 261 -6.83 -8.99 -3.37
CA GLY A 261 -5.44 -8.79 -3.00
C GLY A 261 -4.80 -10.02 -2.37
N THR A 262 -3.80 -9.82 -1.52
CA THR A 262 -2.99 -10.89 -0.90
C THR A 262 -3.22 -11.07 0.59
N THR A 263 -3.95 -10.17 1.24
CA THR A 263 -4.10 -10.16 2.71
C THR A 263 -5.54 -10.44 3.15
N THR A 264 -6.43 -10.75 2.20
CA THR A 264 -7.86 -10.98 2.47
C THR A 264 -8.18 -12.46 2.31
N THR A 265 -8.92 -12.99 3.29
CA THR A 265 -9.57 -14.30 3.19
C THR A 265 -11.08 -14.13 3.31
N LEU A 266 -11.83 -14.63 2.32
CA LEU A 266 -13.29 -14.63 2.33
C LEU A 266 -13.83 -15.87 3.06
N SER A 267 -14.90 -15.70 3.83
CA SER A 267 -15.67 -16.81 4.41
C SER A 267 -16.42 -17.57 3.32
N ASP A 268 -16.80 -18.83 3.57
CA ASP A 268 -17.58 -19.61 2.60
C ASP A 268 -18.95 -18.97 2.32
N LYS A 269 -19.51 -18.25 3.30
CA LYS A 269 -20.75 -17.48 3.13
C LYS A 269 -20.57 -16.34 2.13
N GLU A 270 -19.48 -15.58 2.25
CA GLU A 270 -19.15 -14.50 1.30
C GLU A 270 -18.83 -15.06 -0.09
N ILE A 271 -18.08 -16.16 -0.17
CA ILE A 271 -17.78 -16.85 -1.43
C ILE A 271 -19.07 -17.29 -2.11
N LYS A 272 -20.02 -17.88 -1.36
CA LYS A 272 -21.33 -18.27 -1.86
C LYS A 272 -22.12 -17.07 -2.39
N GLU A 273 -22.25 -15.99 -1.62
CA GLU A 273 -22.98 -14.79 -2.06
C GLU A 273 -22.31 -14.13 -3.27
N LEU A 274 -20.98 -14.09 -3.33
CA LEU A 274 -20.23 -13.60 -4.49
C LEU A 274 -20.47 -14.45 -5.74
N ALA A 275 -20.39 -15.77 -5.64
CA ALA A 275 -20.67 -16.67 -6.77
C ALA A 275 -22.10 -16.45 -7.30
N LEU A 276 -23.09 -16.43 -6.41
CA LEU A 276 -24.50 -16.21 -6.76
C LEU A 276 -24.73 -14.81 -7.37
N GLY A 277 -24.06 -13.79 -6.83
CA GLY A 277 -24.17 -12.42 -7.34
C GLY A 277 -23.56 -12.26 -8.74
N LEU A 278 -22.41 -12.88 -8.98
CA LEU A 278 -21.77 -12.90 -10.30
C LEU A 278 -22.65 -13.64 -11.32
N GLU A 279 -23.17 -14.81 -10.98
CA GLU A 279 -24.06 -15.60 -11.84
C GLU A 279 -25.35 -14.81 -12.21
N ARG A 280 -25.98 -14.17 -11.22
CA ARG A 280 -27.20 -13.34 -11.42
C ARG A 280 -26.92 -12.05 -12.19
N SER A 281 -25.70 -11.53 -12.15
CA SER A 281 -25.34 -10.32 -12.89
C SER A 281 -25.40 -10.49 -14.40
N ARG A 282 -25.19 -11.73 -14.90
CA ARG A 282 -25.01 -12.06 -16.32
C ARG A 282 -23.83 -11.34 -17.00
N VAL A 283 -22.96 -10.71 -16.21
CA VAL A 283 -21.71 -10.11 -16.69
C VAL A 283 -20.63 -11.18 -16.72
N LYS A 284 -19.79 -11.15 -17.76
CA LYS A 284 -18.66 -12.08 -17.86
C LYS A 284 -17.60 -11.73 -16.82
N PHE A 285 -16.90 -12.70 -16.24
CA PHE A 285 -15.94 -12.40 -15.18
C PHE A 285 -14.71 -13.30 -15.15
N ILE A 286 -13.64 -12.78 -14.56
CA ILE A 286 -12.51 -13.55 -14.04
C ILE A 286 -12.47 -13.32 -12.56
N TRP A 287 -12.49 -14.40 -11.78
CA TRP A 287 -12.41 -14.34 -10.33
C TRP A 287 -11.16 -15.05 -9.83
N VAL A 288 -10.23 -14.27 -9.28
CA VAL A 288 -9.09 -14.82 -8.53
C VAL A 288 -9.55 -15.14 -7.12
N LEU A 289 -9.69 -16.43 -6.83
CA LEU A 289 -10.18 -16.95 -5.54
C LEU A 289 -9.05 -17.62 -4.78
N ARG A 290 -8.51 -16.90 -3.79
CA ARG A 290 -7.39 -17.32 -2.96
C ARG A 290 -7.56 -16.82 -1.54
N ASP A 291 -6.97 -17.55 -0.60
CA ASP A 291 -6.82 -17.09 0.77
C ASP A 291 -5.63 -16.12 0.89
N ALA A 292 -5.58 -15.38 2.00
CA ALA A 292 -4.45 -14.52 2.32
C ALA A 292 -3.12 -15.30 2.31
N ASP A 293 -2.07 -14.66 1.82
CA ASP A 293 -0.72 -15.18 1.87
C ASP A 293 -0.33 -15.40 3.34
N LYS A 294 0.14 -16.61 3.68
CA LYS A 294 0.79 -16.84 4.97
C LYS A 294 2.18 -16.20 4.96
N ILE A 295 2.50 -15.41 5.97
CA ILE A 295 3.81 -14.75 6.11
C ILE A 295 4.81 -15.63 6.90
N ASP A 296 4.36 -16.70 7.57
CA ASP A 296 5.22 -17.60 8.35
C ASP A 296 5.78 -18.81 7.59
N ILE A 297 6.78 -19.45 8.20
CA ILE A 297 7.56 -20.58 7.67
C ILE A 297 7.13 -21.92 8.30
N SER A 298 6.11 -21.95 9.16
CA SER A 298 5.70 -23.17 9.86
C SER A 298 4.88 -24.09 8.94
N GLY A 299 5.59 -24.75 8.02
CA GLY A 299 5.55 -26.19 7.73
C GLY A 299 4.25 -26.92 7.36
N GLU A 300 3.06 -26.38 7.54
CA GLU A 300 1.81 -27.11 7.26
C GLU A 300 1.12 -26.54 6.02
N ASN A 301 1.50 -27.11 4.88
CA ASN A 301 1.02 -26.84 3.53
C ASN A 301 -0.29 -27.58 3.21
N GLU A 302 -1.28 -27.49 4.10
CA GLU A 302 -2.67 -27.75 3.73
C GLU A 302 -3.45 -26.45 3.94
N GLY A 303 -3.30 -25.53 2.97
CA GLY A 303 -4.14 -24.34 2.92
C GLY A 303 -5.61 -24.74 2.77
N ARG A 304 -6.51 -23.99 3.42
CA ARG A 304 -7.94 -24.09 3.17
C ARG A 304 -8.19 -23.96 1.66
N ARG A 305 -9.06 -24.81 1.12
CA ARG A 305 -9.55 -24.67 -0.25
C ARG A 305 -10.88 -23.93 -0.19
N PRO A 306 -10.97 -22.69 -0.69
CA PRO A 306 -12.22 -21.93 -0.72
C PRO A 306 -13.33 -22.73 -1.40
N GLN A 307 -14.44 -22.97 -0.70
CA GLN A 307 -15.53 -23.82 -1.17
C GLN A 307 -16.49 -23.00 -2.05
N LEU A 308 -16.55 -23.32 -3.34
CA LEU A 308 -17.55 -22.76 -4.24
C LEU A 308 -18.87 -23.51 -4.10
N PRO A 309 -20.02 -22.90 -4.46
CA PRO A 309 -21.28 -23.62 -4.53
C PRO A 309 -21.18 -24.81 -5.49
N ASP A 310 -21.81 -25.93 -5.14
CA ASP A 310 -21.80 -27.15 -5.94
C ASP A 310 -22.15 -26.88 -7.41
N GLY A 311 -21.33 -27.39 -8.33
CA GLY A 311 -21.49 -27.23 -9.77
C GLY A 311 -21.30 -25.81 -10.31
N PHE A 312 -20.79 -24.86 -9.52
CA PHE A 312 -20.63 -23.46 -9.97
C PHE A 312 -19.70 -23.34 -11.18
N GLU A 313 -18.53 -23.98 -11.14
CA GLU A 313 -17.56 -23.92 -12.24
C GLU A 313 -18.11 -24.57 -13.52
N GLU A 314 -18.85 -25.68 -13.39
CA GLU A 314 -19.58 -26.34 -14.49
C GLU A 314 -20.61 -25.39 -15.12
N ARG A 315 -21.42 -24.73 -14.29
CA ARG A 315 -22.47 -23.80 -14.73
C ARG A 315 -21.89 -22.62 -15.49
N ILE A 316 -20.87 -21.95 -14.94
CA ILE A 316 -20.29 -20.77 -15.60
C ILE A 316 -19.51 -21.16 -16.86
N ARG A 317 -18.90 -22.36 -16.91
CA ARG A 317 -18.26 -22.91 -18.10
C ARG A 317 -19.28 -23.20 -19.20
N GLY A 318 -20.39 -23.87 -18.86
CA GLY A 318 -21.49 -24.15 -19.78
C GLY A 318 -22.15 -22.89 -20.34
N MET A 319 -22.32 -21.86 -19.50
CA MET A 319 -22.84 -20.55 -19.92
C MET A 319 -21.78 -19.62 -20.56
N ARG A 320 -20.50 -20.05 -20.63
CA ARG A 320 -19.36 -19.25 -21.10
C ARG A 320 -19.25 -17.88 -20.39
N MET A 321 -19.58 -17.86 -19.10
CA MET A 321 -19.68 -16.63 -18.30
C MET A 321 -18.38 -16.24 -17.61
N GLY A 322 -17.47 -17.17 -17.30
CA GLY A 322 -16.27 -16.77 -16.59
C GLY A 322 -15.31 -17.88 -16.25
N MET A 323 -14.23 -17.49 -15.58
CA MET A 323 -13.18 -18.37 -15.10
C MET A 323 -12.88 -18.07 -13.63
N VAL A 324 -12.69 -19.13 -12.84
CA VAL A 324 -12.12 -19.04 -11.48
C VAL A 324 -10.66 -19.42 -11.55
N VAL A 325 -9.79 -18.58 -10.98
CA VAL A 325 -8.34 -18.76 -10.96
C VAL A 325 -7.88 -18.86 -9.51
N ARG A 326 -7.18 -19.94 -9.18
CA ARG A 326 -6.68 -20.21 -7.81
C ARG A 326 -5.20 -19.89 -7.64
N GLU A 327 -4.50 -19.74 -8.75
CA GLU A 327 -3.07 -19.39 -8.74
C GLU A 327 -2.85 -17.88 -8.79
N TRP A 328 -1.62 -17.47 -8.49
CA TRP A 328 -1.21 -16.09 -8.77
C TRP A 328 -1.28 -15.82 -10.27
N VAL A 329 -1.85 -14.69 -10.66
CA VAL A 329 -1.89 -14.19 -12.04
C VAL A 329 -1.49 -12.72 -12.06
N SER A 330 -0.93 -12.24 -13.17
CA SER A 330 -0.63 -10.83 -13.34
C SER A 330 -1.92 -10.01 -13.42
N GLN A 331 -2.30 -9.41 -12.28
CA GLN A 331 -3.43 -8.50 -12.16
C GLN A 331 -3.34 -7.37 -13.19
N VAL A 332 -2.16 -6.78 -13.37
CA VAL A 332 -1.95 -5.69 -14.32
C VAL A 332 -2.17 -6.14 -15.76
N ALA A 333 -1.75 -7.35 -16.11
CA ALA A 333 -1.99 -7.88 -17.45
C ALA A 333 -3.49 -8.09 -17.73
N ILE A 334 -4.27 -8.54 -16.74
CA ILE A 334 -5.74 -8.62 -16.86
C ILE A 334 -6.35 -7.22 -16.97
N LEU A 335 -5.97 -6.27 -16.11
CA LEU A 335 -6.50 -4.90 -16.13
C LEU A 335 -6.18 -4.17 -17.43
N ARG A 336 -5.02 -4.43 -18.03
CA ARG A 336 -4.61 -3.86 -19.32
C ARG A 336 -5.35 -4.46 -20.52
N HIS A 337 -5.92 -5.64 -20.36
CA HIS A 337 -6.59 -6.35 -21.46
C HIS A 337 -7.82 -5.58 -21.96
N THR A 338 -7.97 -5.46 -23.27
CA THR A 338 -9.05 -4.66 -23.91
C THR A 338 -10.46 -5.12 -23.53
N SER A 339 -10.62 -6.42 -23.25
CA SER A 339 -11.89 -7.00 -22.82
C SER A 339 -12.25 -6.70 -21.37
N THR A 340 -11.30 -6.25 -20.54
CA THR A 340 -11.57 -5.91 -19.15
C THR A 340 -12.33 -4.59 -19.07
N GLY A 341 -13.52 -4.63 -18.48
CA GLY A 341 -14.42 -3.49 -18.34
C GLY A 341 -14.68 -3.06 -16.91
N GLY A 342 -14.22 -3.79 -15.91
CA GLY A 342 -14.37 -3.36 -14.53
C GLY A 342 -13.53 -4.19 -13.59
N PHE A 343 -13.29 -3.65 -12.41
CA PHE A 343 -12.53 -4.33 -11.36
C PHE A 343 -13.27 -4.30 -10.03
N MET A 344 -13.77 -5.45 -9.58
CA MET A 344 -14.20 -5.61 -8.20
C MET A 344 -12.99 -5.81 -7.30
N SER A 345 -12.75 -4.84 -6.43
CA SER A 345 -11.50 -4.71 -5.71
C SER A 345 -11.72 -4.44 -4.22
N HIS A 346 -10.83 -5.01 -3.42
CA HIS A 346 -10.62 -4.63 -2.03
C HIS A 346 -10.14 -3.19 -1.83
N CYS A 347 -9.80 -2.45 -2.90
CA CYS A 347 -9.37 -1.04 -2.83
C CYS A 347 -8.04 -0.80 -2.09
N GLY A 348 -7.13 -1.78 -2.08
CA GLY A 348 -5.74 -1.52 -1.70
C GLY A 348 -5.09 -0.55 -2.69
N TRP A 349 -4.21 0.33 -2.21
CA TRP A 349 -3.72 1.45 -3.01
C TRP A 349 -3.02 1.04 -4.32
N ASN A 350 -2.25 -0.05 -4.31
CA ASN A 350 -1.67 -0.63 -5.53
C ASN A 350 -2.75 -1.02 -6.54
N SER A 351 -3.78 -1.72 -6.08
CA SER A 351 -4.88 -2.16 -6.95
C SER A 351 -5.68 -0.97 -7.51
N CYS A 352 -5.89 0.08 -6.70
CA CYS A 352 -6.51 1.31 -7.17
C CYS A 352 -5.67 2.00 -8.25
N THR A 353 -4.38 2.20 -8.00
CA THR A 353 -3.48 2.87 -8.95
C THR A 353 -3.30 2.07 -10.24
N GLU A 354 -3.20 0.74 -10.17
CA GLU A 354 -3.18 -0.15 -11.33
C GLU A 354 -4.47 -0.03 -12.17
N SER A 355 -5.64 -0.08 -11.53
CA SER A 355 -6.93 0.04 -12.22
C SER A 355 -7.09 1.40 -12.91
N ILE A 356 -6.79 2.49 -12.18
CA ILE A 356 -6.90 3.85 -12.70
C ILE A 356 -5.94 4.05 -13.86
N SER A 357 -4.69 3.59 -13.76
CA SER A 357 -3.69 3.72 -14.84
C SER A 357 -4.15 3.03 -16.13
N MET A 358 -4.85 1.89 -16.01
CA MET A 358 -5.43 1.16 -17.14
C MET A 358 -6.79 1.69 -17.59
N GLY A 359 -7.34 2.73 -16.94
CA GLY A 359 -8.65 3.28 -17.27
C GLY A 359 -9.82 2.38 -16.90
N VAL A 360 -9.62 1.41 -16.01
CA VAL A 360 -10.63 0.42 -15.61
C VAL A 360 -11.39 0.94 -14.37
N PRO A 361 -12.72 1.06 -14.42
CA PRO A 361 -13.50 1.52 -13.29
C PRO A 361 -13.65 0.45 -12.20
N ILE A 362 -13.87 0.87 -10.95
CA ILE A 362 -13.79 -0.01 -9.78
C ILE A 362 -15.17 -0.27 -9.14
N ALA A 363 -15.48 -1.53 -8.86
CA ALA A 363 -16.52 -1.93 -7.91
C ALA A 363 -15.87 -2.10 -6.53
N ALA A 364 -16.03 -1.09 -5.68
CA ALA A 364 -15.31 -0.97 -4.42
C ALA A 364 -15.93 -1.83 -3.32
N TRP A 365 -15.14 -2.79 -2.81
CA TRP A 365 -15.50 -3.65 -1.69
C TRP A 365 -14.35 -3.69 -0.66
N PRO A 366 -14.16 -2.62 0.13
CA PRO A 366 -13.05 -2.52 1.07
C PRO A 366 -13.15 -3.53 2.21
N MET A 367 -12.01 -4.06 2.65
CA MET A 367 -11.92 -5.09 3.68
C MET A 367 -11.28 -4.59 4.98
N HIS A 368 -10.17 -3.85 4.92
CA HIS A 368 -9.42 -3.39 6.10
C HIS A 368 -8.41 -2.26 5.79
N SER A 369 -7.65 -1.81 6.79
CA SER A 369 -6.54 -0.84 6.64
C SER A 369 -6.93 0.50 6.01
N ASP A 370 -6.22 0.97 4.98
CA ASP A 370 -6.47 2.21 4.24
C ASP A 370 -7.58 2.03 3.19
N GLN A 371 -7.95 0.80 2.87
CA GLN A 371 -8.92 0.46 1.83
C GLN A 371 -10.27 1.18 1.97
N PRO A 372 -10.86 1.35 3.16
CA PRO A 372 -12.10 2.09 3.31
C PRO A 372 -11.98 3.57 2.94
N PHE A 373 -10.81 4.18 3.18
CA PHE A 373 -10.54 5.56 2.75
C PHE A 373 -10.36 5.61 1.24
N ASN A 374 -9.63 4.66 0.67
CA ASN A 374 -9.46 4.56 -0.78
C ASN A 374 -10.80 4.32 -1.49
N ALA A 375 -11.71 3.51 -0.92
CA ALA A 375 -13.06 3.33 -1.46
C ALA A 375 -13.81 4.67 -1.56
N VAL A 376 -13.75 5.52 -0.53
CA VAL A 376 -14.32 6.88 -0.56
C VAL A 376 -13.65 7.75 -1.63
N LEU A 377 -12.31 7.68 -1.75
CA LEU A 377 -11.59 8.39 -2.81
C LEU A 377 -12.10 7.96 -4.20
N ILE A 378 -12.26 6.66 -4.43
CA ILE A 378 -12.73 6.10 -5.71
C ILE A 378 -14.18 6.49 -6.02
N THR A 379 -15.10 6.35 -5.05
CA THR A 379 -16.54 6.49 -5.30
C THR A 379 -17.01 7.94 -5.21
N ASP A 380 -16.55 8.68 -4.20
CA ASP A 380 -17.16 9.97 -3.83
C ASP A 380 -16.34 11.15 -4.36
N VAL A 381 -15.01 11.02 -4.36
CA VAL A 381 -14.09 12.09 -4.75
C VAL A 381 -13.78 12.03 -6.24
N LEU A 382 -13.19 10.92 -6.70
CA LEU A 382 -12.78 10.73 -8.10
C LEU A 382 -13.95 10.29 -8.98
N LYS A 383 -14.97 9.64 -8.41
CA LYS A 383 -16.15 9.12 -9.11
C LYS A 383 -15.78 8.18 -10.27
N VAL A 384 -14.76 7.35 -10.08
CA VAL A 384 -14.27 6.33 -11.03
C VAL A 384 -14.69 4.92 -10.61
N GLY A 385 -15.67 4.81 -9.72
CA GLY A 385 -16.20 3.53 -9.27
C GLY A 385 -17.54 3.63 -8.55
N VAL A 386 -18.06 2.46 -8.17
CA VAL A 386 -19.29 2.30 -7.38
C VAL A 386 -18.99 1.45 -6.14
N ALA A 387 -19.68 1.71 -5.03
CA ALA A 387 -19.57 0.85 -3.85
C ALA A 387 -20.37 -0.45 -4.05
N VAL A 388 -19.72 -1.60 -3.82
CA VAL A 388 -20.40 -2.87 -3.55
C VAL A 388 -20.94 -2.89 -2.12
N MET A 389 -20.11 -2.41 -1.19
CA MET A 389 -20.41 -2.29 0.23
C MET A 389 -19.86 -0.95 0.74
N GLU A 390 -20.69 -0.19 1.44
CA GLU A 390 -20.21 0.98 2.18
C GLU A 390 -19.57 0.54 3.51
N TRP A 391 -18.53 1.22 3.97
CA TRP A 391 -17.77 0.79 5.16
C TRP A 391 -18.61 0.70 6.45
N ARG A 392 -19.70 1.47 6.56
CA ARG A 392 -20.62 1.36 7.71
C ARG A 392 -21.29 -0.02 7.81
N GLN A 393 -21.39 -0.75 6.69
CA GLN A 393 -21.98 -2.08 6.58
C GLN A 393 -20.94 -3.21 6.74
N ARG A 394 -19.71 -2.91 7.13
CA ARG A 394 -18.60 -3.90 7.22
C ARG A 394 -18.87 -5.11 8.13
N ASP A 395 -19.81 -4.98 9.06
CA ASP A 395 -20.21 -6.05 9.99
C ASP A 395 -21.37 -6.90 9.41
N GLU A 396 -21.90 -6.56 8.22
CA GLU A 396 -22.98 -7.24 7.53
C GLU A 396 -22.44 -8.17 6.44
N LEU A 397 -23.13 -9.28 6.17
CA LEU A 397 -22.84 -10.12 5.02
C LEU A 397 -23.24 -9.39 3.73
N VAL A 398 -22.28 -9.19 2.83
CA VAL A 398 -22.55 -8.63 1.51
C VAL A 398 -23.32 -9.66 0.67
N SER A 399 -24.60 -9.37 0.45
CA SER A 399 -25.48 -10.28 -0.28
C SER A 399 -25.21 -10.30 -1.78
N SER A 400 -25.60 -11.40 -2.41
CA SER A 400 -25.64 -11.60 -3.86
C SER A 400 -26.47 -10.52 -4.57
N SER A 401 -27.50 -9.96 -3.92
CA SER A 401 -28.27 -8.83 -4.44
C SER A 401 -27.44 -7.54 -4.50
N MET A 402 -26.69 -7.23 -3.43
CA MET A 402 -25.79 -6.08 -3.41
C MET A 402 -24.72 -6.19 -4.50
N ILE A 403 -24.12 -7.38 -4.63
CA ILE A 403 -23.12 -7.70 -5.66
C ILE A 403 -23.71 -7.55 -7.07
N THR A 404 -24.86 -8.19 -7.33
CA THR A 404 -25.55 -8.12 -8.64
C THR A 404 -25.82 -6.67 -9.02
N ARG A 405 -26.36 -5.87 -8.09
CA ARG A 405 -26.68 -4.47 -8.33
C ARG A 405 -25.43 -3.64 -8.62
N ALA A 406 -24.36 -3.80 -7.83
CA ALA A 406 -23.12 -3.06 -8.04
C ALA A 406 -22.45 -3.42 -9.38
N VAL A 407 -22.41 -4.71 -9.72
CA VAL A 407 -21.86 -5.20 -10.99
C VAL A 407 -22.66 -4.66 -12.17
N LYS A 408 -24.00 -4.79 -12.16
CA LYS A 408 -24.84 -4.25 -13.24
C LYS A 408 -24.74 -2.73 -13.35
N LYS A 409 -24.70 -2.03 -12.23
CA LYS A 409 -24.49 -0.58 -12.20
C LYS A 409 -23.18 -0.17 -12.87
N LEU A 410 -22.08 -0.87 -12.59
CA LEU A 410 -20.78 -0.56 -13.16
C LEU A 410 -20.66 -0.95 -14.65
N MET A 411 -21.23 -2.10 -15.02
CA MET A 411 -20.92 -2.78 -16.29
C MET A 411 -22.03 -2.68 -17.34
N ALA A 412 -23.26 -2.38 -16.93
CA ALA A 412 -24.46 -2.47 -17.78
C ALA A 412 -25.47 -1.37 -17.43
N SER A 413 -25.00 -0.15 -17.18
CA SER A 413 -25.87 1.02 -16.96
C SER A 413 -25.24 2.30 -17.50
N GLU A 414 -26.06 3.28 -17.82
CA GLU A 414 -25.62 4.61 -18.29
C GLU A 414 -24.68 5.29 -17.28
N GLN A 415 -24.97 5.17 -15.98
CA GLN A 415 -24.06 5.66 -14.94
C GLN A 415 -22.70 4.95 -14.98
N GLY A 416 -22.70 3.65 -15.29
CA GLY A 416 -21.47 2.87 -15.47
C GLY A 416 -20.64 3.39 -16.66
N ASP A 417 -21.30 3.78 -17.75
CA ASP A 417 -20.64 4.35 -18.93
C ASP A 417 -19.99 5.70 -18.64
N GLU A 418 -20.65 6.57 -17.86
CA GLU A 418 -20.05 7.82 -17.39
C GLU A 418 -18.84 7.59 -16.49
N ILE A 419 -18.95 6.64 -15.56
CA ILE A 419 -17.86 6.26 -14.66
C ILE A 419 -16.67 5.73 -15.47
N ARG A 420 -16.92 4.90 -16.48
CA ARG A 420 -15.91 4.37 -17.39
C ARG A 420 -15.20 5.47 -18.17
N LYS A 421 -15.94 6.38 -18.82
CA LYS A 421 -15.36 7.53 -19.53
C LYS A 421 -14.46 8.36 -18.61
N ARG A 422 -14.86 8.53 -17.34
CA ARG A 422 -14.03 9.23 -16.34
C ARG A 422 -12.76 8.45 -15.99
N ALA A 423 -12.88 7.15 -15.76
CA ALA A 423 -11.74 6.27 -15.49
C ALA A 423 -10.74 6.27 -16.66
N GLU A 424 -11.22 6.13 -17.91
CA GLU A 424 -10.40 6.20 -19.13
C GLU A 424 -9.67 7.54 -19.25
N LYS A 425 -10.38 8.67 -19.08
CA LYS A 425 -9.76 10.00 -19.10
C LYS A 425 -8.66 10.14 -18.04
N MET A 426 -8.90 9.61 -16.84
CA MET A 426 -7.92 9.65 -15.76
C MET A 426 -6.72 8.74 -16.06
N GLY A 427 -6.94 7.56 -16.63
CA GLY A 427 -5.88 6.66 -17.07
C GLY A 427 -4.98 7.30 -18.12
N GLU A 428 -5.55 8.00 -19.11
CA GLU A 428 -4.76 8.74 -20.10
C GLU A 428 -3.95 9.88 -19.46
N ALA A 429 -4.53 10.62 -18.50
CA ALA A 429 -3.80 11.66 -17.76
C ALA A 429 -2.64 11.08 -16.93
N VAL A 430 -2.84 9.91 -16.32
CA VAL A 430 -1.79 9.18 -15.59
C VAL A 430 -0.67 8.72 -16.53
N LYS A 431 -1.00 8.14 -17.69
CA LYS A 431 0.00 7.75 -18.71
C LYS A 431 0.80 8.96 -19.18
N CYS A 432 0.15 10.11 -19.37
CA CYS A 432 0.85 11.35 -19.70
C CYS A 432 1.80 11.79 -18.57
N SER A 433 1.41 11.67 -17.29
CA SER A 433 2.23 12.13 -16.16
C SER A 433 3.54 11.34 -15.99
N VAL A 434 3.56 10.06 -16.35
CA VAL A 434 4.75 9.19 -16.28
C VAL A 434 5.59 9.20 -17.56
N SER A 435 5.04 9.74 -18.66
CA SER A 435 5.75 9.88 -19.93
C SER A 435 6.86 10.94 -19.87
N LYS A 436 7.72 11.00 -20.91
CA LYS A 436 8.80 11.99 -20.97
C LYS A 436 8.22 13.42 -20.94
N GLY A 437 8.62 14.21 -19.95
CA GLY A 437 8.11 15.57 -19.74
C GLY A 437 6.83 15.66 -18.91
N GLY A 438 6.28 14.53 -18.45
CA GLY A 438 5.15 14.50 -17.53
C GLY A 438 5.54 14.84 -16.08
N ASP A 439 4.54 15.18 -15.27
CA ASP A 439 4.72 15.62 -13.88
C ASP A 439 5.43 14.56 -13.02
N SER A 440 4.97 13.30 -13.04
CA SER A 440 5.59 12.22 -12.25
C SER A 440 7.04 11.96 -12.70
N ARG A 441 7.32 12.08 -14.00
CA ARG A 441 8.69 11.94 -14.51
C ARG A 441 9.59 13.09 -14.02
N SER A 442 9.04 14.30 -13.99
CA SER A 442 9.73 15.47 -13.45
C SER A 442 10.00 15.34 -11.95
N GLU A 443 9.08 14.73 -11.19
CA GLU A 443 9.27 14.39 -9.79
C GLU A 443 10.40 13.37 -9.60
N TRP A 444 10.53 12.38 -10.49
CA TRP A 444 11.70 11.46 -10.48
C TRP A 444 12.97 12.21 -10.75
N ASP A 445 13.04 12.98 -11.84
CA ASP A 445 14.24 13.73 -12.21
C ASP A 445 14.65 14.70 -11.09
N SER A 446 13.68 15.34 -10.43
CA SER A 446 13.87 16.20 -9.25
C SER A 446 14.45 15.41 -8.06
N PHE A 447 13.89 14.25 -7.73
CA PHE A 447 14.42 13.41 -6.65
C PHE A 447 15.82 12.89 -6.98
N ILE A 448 16.07 12.42 -8.21
CA ILE A 448 17.37 11.96 -8.69
C ILE A 448 18.41 13.08 -8.62
N ALA A 449 18.09 14.26 -9.15
CA ALA A 449 18.96 15.43 -9.08
C ALA A 449 19.24 15.81 -7.63
N HIS A 450 18.22 15.72 -6.77
CA HIS A 450 18.40 15.97 -5.35
C HIS A 450 19.38 14.97 -4.71
N ILE A 451 19.23 13.67 -4.92
CA ILE A 451 20.10 12.68 -4.27
C ILE A 451 21.49 12.56 -4.92
N THR A 452 21.67 13.04 -6.15
CA THR A 452 22.96 13.04 -6.88
C THR A 452 23.72 14.37 -6.80
N ARG A 453 23.13 15.40 -6.17
CA ARG A 453 23.74 16.75 -6.03
C ARG A 453 25.17 16.74 -5.47
N LYS A 454 26.00 17.67 -5.95
CA LYS A 454 27.37 17.91 -5.45
C LYS A 454 27.34 18.57 -4.05
N GLY A 455 28.30 18.21 -3.20
CA GLY A 455 28.43 18.72 -1.83
C GLY A 455 28.16 17.66 -0.76
N SER A 456 28.74 17.83 0.43
CA SER A 456 28.53 16.95 1.58
C SER A 456 27.14 17.14 2.20
N SER A 457 26.59 16.09 2.82
CA SER A 457 25.47 16.22 3.77
C SER A 457 26.00 16.98 4.99
N VAL A 458 25.72 18.29 5.09
CA VAL A 458 26.36 19.16 6.09
C VAL A 458 25.41 19.46 7.27
N LYS A 459 25.89 19.08 8.46
CA LYS A 459 25.67 19.64 9.81
C LYS A 459 24.24 19.56 10.38
N ASN A 460 23.89 18.42 11.00
CA ASN A 460 23.15 18.38 12.28
C ASN A 460 23.05 16.98 12.93
N HIS A 461 23.92 16.02 12.58
CA HIS A 461 23.86 14.63 13.05
C HIS A 461 23.85 14.48 14.59
N LYS A 462 24.63 15.29 15.33
CA LYS A 462 24.63 15.27 16.81
C LYS A 462 23.29 15.67 17.41
N ILE A 463 22.65 16.72 16.88
CA ILE A 463 21.34 17.20 17.37
C ILE A 463 20.23 16.19 17.05
N HIS A 464 20.26 15.58 15.86
CA HIS A 464 19.31 14.53 15.49
C HIS A 464 19.48 13.28 16.35
N SER A 465 20.71 12.87 16.67
CA SER A 465 20.99 11.73 17.55
C SER A 465 20.46 11.94 18.98
N ILE A 466 20.62 13.15 19.54
CA ILE A 466 20.07 13.49 20.87
C ILE A 466 18.53 13.53 20.84
N ARG A 467 17.94 14.24 19.86
CA ARG A 467 16.48 14.30 19.66
C ARG A 467 15.86 12.91 19.51
N LEU A 468 16.52 12.04 18.73
CA LEU A 468 16.08 10.66 18.52
C LEU A 468 16.10 9.85 19.82
N LYS A 469 17.20 9.90 20.59
CA LYS A 469 17.29 9.19 21.89
C LYS A 469 16.20 9.65 22.87
N LEU A 470 15.96 10.96 22.99
CA LEU A 470 14.90 11.49 23.85
C LEU A 470 13.50 11.11 23.35
N ALA A 471 13.23 11.18 22.06
CA ALA A 471 11.92 10.83 21.51
C ALA A 471 11.64 9.33 21.63
N ILE A 472 12.62 8.45 21.40
CA ILE A 472 12.49 7.00 21.65
C ILE A 472 12.16 6.76 23.12
N LEU A 473 12.86 7.44 24.05
CA LEU A 473 12.59 7.36 25.48
C LEU A 473 11.16 7.82 25.81
N LEU A 474 10.72 8.95 25.25
CA LEU A 474 9.35 9.47 25.42
C LEU A 474 8.30 8.53 24.84
N VAL A 475 8.52 7.94 23.66
CA VAL A 475 7.61 6.94 23.07
C VAL A 475 7.53 5.71 23.96
N HIS A 476 8.66 5.17 24.43
CA HIS A 476 8.67 4.03 25.36
C HIS A 476 7.98 4.32 26.69
N LEU A 477 8.15 5.53 27.25
CA LEU A 477 7.52 5.94 28.50
C LEU A 477 6.02 6.26 28.35
N SER A 478 5.56 6.66 27.16
CA SER A 478 4.18 7.06 26.91
C SER A 478 3.28 5.93 26.41
N VAL A 479 3.82 4.91 25.73
CA VAL A 479 3.04 3.75 25.23
C VAL A 479 2.21 3.06 26.32
N PRO A 480 2.69 2.87 27.57
CA PRO A 480 1.87 2.32 28.65
C PRO A 480 0.78 3.28 29.16
N PHE A 481 1.05 4.59 29.16
CA PHE A 481 0.16 5.61 29.76
C PHE A 481 -0.97 6.08 28.84
N VAL A 482 -0.78 6.02 27.52
CA VAL A 482 -1.81 6.48 26.57
C VAL A 482 -2.90 5.42 26.35
N PHE A 483 -2.60 4.13 26.53
CA PHE A 483 -3.52 3.06 26.13
C PHE A 483 -3.64 1.87 27.10
N GLY A 484 -3.14 1.98 28.34
CA GLY A 484 -3.53 1.09 29.43
C GLY A 484 -5.04 1.12 29.63
N SER A 485 -5.66 -0.05 29.65
CA SER A 485 -7.10 -0.32 29.48
C SER A 485 -8.05 0.22 30.57
N ASN A 486 -7.68 1.24 31.34
CA ASN A 486 -8.56 1.85 32.34
C ASN A 486 -8.15 3.30 32.67
N PHE A 487 -8.48 4.31 31.83
CA PHE A 487 -8.57 5.69 32.32
C PHE A 487 -9.58 6.53 31.52
N PHE A 488 -10.84 6.50 31.95
CA PHE A 488 -11.86 7.48 31.59
C PHE A 488 -11.70 8.74 32.46
N ASN A 489 -10.87 9.71 32.05
CA ASN A 489 -11.03 11.09 32.56
C ASN A 489 -10.46 12.14 31.60
N ALA A 490 -11.34 12.91 30.95
CA ALA A 490 -10.99 13.97 30.01
C ALA A 490 -10.11 15.08 30.64
N LYS A 491 -10.19 15.31 31.96
CA LYS A 491 -9.31 16.26 32.66
C LYS A 491 -7.84 15.81 32.68
N LYS A 492 -7.58 14.50 32.83
CA LYS A 492 -6.21 13.95 32.86
C LYS A 492 -5.58 13.86 31.47
N VAL A 493 -6.36 13.57 30.42
CA VAL A 493 -5.91 13.64 29.02
C VAL A 493 -5.54 15.08 28.64
N ARG A 494 -6.35 16.07 29.04
CA ARG A 494 -6.05 17.48 28.81
C ARG A 494 -4.80 17.93 29.56
N MET A 495 -4.61 17.47 30.80
CA MET A 495 -3.41 17.73 31.59
C MET A 495 -2.16 17.05 31.01
N PHE A 496 -2.27 15.84 30.44
CA PHE A 496 -1.18 15.14 29.76
C PHE A 496 -0.82 15.76 28.41
N VAL A 497 -1.80 16.19 27.61
CA VAL A 497 -1.56 16.98 26.40
C VAL A 497 -0.90 18.31 26.78
N CYS A 498 -1.35 18.98 27.84
CA CYS A 498 -0.66 20.15 28.36
C CYS A 498 0.76 19.83 28.83
N PHE A 499 1.02 18.71 29.50
CA PHE A 499 2.37 18.33 29.94
C PHE A 499 3.29 17.94 28.78
N PHE A 500 2.76 17.25 27.77
CA PHE A 500 3.48 16.87 26.54
C PHE A 500 3.83 18.12 25.72
N PHE A 501 2.86 19.02 25.52
CA PHE A 501 3.11 20.31 24.85
C PHE A 501 3.98 21.24 25.69
N LEU A 502 3.83 21.28 27.01
CA LEU A 502 4.68 22.09 27.89
C LEU A 502 6.12 21.55 27.91
N SER A 503 6.32 20.23 27.91
CA SER A 503 7.64 19.61 27.78
C SER A 503 8.24 19.84 26.40
N LEU A 504 7.42 19.81 25.34
CA LEU A 504 7.83 20.12 23.97
C LEU A 504 8.13 21.62 23.77
N ILE A 505 7.39 22.52 24.44
CA ILE A 505 7.60 23.98 24.42
C ILE A 505 8.84 24.35 25.23
N ILE A 506 9.03 23.78 26.43
CA ILE A 506 10.26 23.93 27.23
C ILE A 506 11.46 23.38 26.44
N PHE A 507 11.28 22.27 25.70
CA PHE A 507 12.30 21.70 24.82
C PHE A 507 12.63 22.58 23.59
N LEU A 508 11.65 23.28 23.03
CA LEU A 508 11.82 24.24 21.91
C LEU A 508 12.39 25.60 22.36
N PHE A 509 12.34 25.92 23.65
CA PHE A 509 12.87 27.17 24.21
C PHE A 509 14.28 27.02 24.81
N ILE A 510 14.69 25.81 25.19
CA ILE A 510 16.01 25.54 25.78
C ILE A 510 17.05 25.12 24.72
N PHE A 511 16.64 24.62 23.55
CA PHE A 511 17.50 24.15 22.46
C PHE A 511 16.92 24.52 21.10
#